data_AF-A0A347ZUU1-F1
#
_entry.id   AF-A0A347ZUU1-F1
#
_cell.length_a   1.000
_cell.length_b   1.000
_cell.length_c   1.000
_cell.angle_alpha   90.00
_cell.angle_beta   90.00
_cell.angle_gamma   90.00
#
_symmetry.space_group_name_H-M   'P 1'
#
loop_
_entity.id
_entity.type
_entity.pdbx_description
1 polymer ?
#
loop_
_entity_poly.entity_id
_entity_poly.type
_entity_poly.pdbx_seq_one_letter_code
_entity_poly.pdbx_strand_id
1 'polypeptide(L)'
;MQQENGKFTREEILSQPDTWAETLAYLEKDWKSGLPDVGAYDEVILSGCGSTYYLSIWAARLLQRKTGVTCIPVPGSEIWYSGEDWIHPDRKTLFIAISRSGLTTETLHALDYFLKAGQGDALAVTCYGDSPLAKSAPKAVITSAGMENSVAQTRSFTNMMWALMRLANGDIPSGLPAQVSQVGKQLLANYQSTSREIGANLEIERFFFLGDGPLYGLALEVMLKMKEMSLSYSEAYHFLEFRHGPMSVINDHSLVVGLANPQQAAYEMPVLQQMRELGARTLAVGGLTETPAAADTFYRLDGSLPYDWSFATYLPLIQLIAFERSLAKGLNPDKPENLTAVVEL
;
A
#
# COMPACT_ATOMS: atom_id res chain seq x y z
N MET A 1 -13.84 -10.01 30.42
CA MET A 1 -12.46 -9.66 30.03
C MET A 1 -12.58 -8.81 28.77
N GLN A 2 -12.62 -7.48 28.92
CA GLN A 2 -12.71 -6.56 27.77
C GLN A 2 -11.47 -6.80 26.91
N GLN A 3 -11.66 -7.21 25.66
CA GLN A 3 -10.59 -7.32 24.70
C GLN A 3 -10.02 -5.90 24.53
N GLU A 4 -8.72 -5.72 24.75
CA GLU A 4 -8.06 -4.44 24.61
C GLU A 4 -8.20 -3.99 23.14
N ASN A 5 -9.05 -3.00 22.87
CA ASN A 5 -9.34 -2.54 21.52
C ASN A 5 -8.03 -2.20 20.80
N GLY A 6 -7.82 -2.81 19.63
CA GLY A 6 -6.65 -2.50 18.80
C GLY A 6 -5.39 -3.31 19.11
N LYS A 7 -5.47 -4.36 19.93
CA LYS A 7 -4.34 -5.23 20.23
C LYS A 7 -3.72 -5.81 18.94
N PHE A 8 -4.55 -6.36 18.06
CA PHE A 8 -4.07 -7.04 16.86
C PHE A 8 -3.50 -6.03 15.86
N THR A 9 -4.23 -4.96 15.55
CA THR A 9 -3.78 -3.91 14.63
C THR A 9 -2.46 -3.31 15.07
N ARG A 10 -2.29 -3.04 16.37
CA ARG A 10 -1.02 -2.50 16.90
C ARG A 10 0.13 -3.50 16.73
N GLU A 11 -0.08 -4.75 17.12
CA GLU A 11 0.94 -5.81 16.97
C GLU A 11 1.32 -5.98 15.49
N GLU A 12 0.34 -5.98 14.60
CA GLU A 12 0.52 -6.19 13.17
C GLU A 12 1.30 -5.04 12.54
N ILE A 13 0.96 -3.78 12.85
CA ILE A 13 1.71 -2.61 12.37
C ILE A 13 3.16 -2.64 12.85
N LEU A 14 3.40 -2.92 14.14
CA LEU A 14 4.74 -2.92 14.73
C LEU A 14 5.59 -4.13 14.31
N SER A 15 4.96 -5.23 13.91
CA SER A 15 5.65 -6.44 13.43
C SER A 15 6.17 -6.31 11.99
N GLN A 16 5.70 -5.31 11.23
CA GLN A 16 6.01 -5.16 9.81
C GLN A 16 7.50 -5.30 9.48
N PRO A 17 8.46 -4.62 10.15
CA PRO A 17 9.88 -4.76 9.84
C PRO A 17 10.40 -6.20 9.88
N ASP A 18 9.93 -7.01 10.84
CA ASP A 18 10.32 -8.42 10.95
C ASP A 18 9.68 -9.27 9.87
N THR A 19 8.40 -9.06 9.59
CA THR A 19 7.70 -9.79 8.52
C THR A 19 8.25 -9.48 7.12
N TRP A 20 8.75 -8.26 6.90
CA TRP A 20 9.41 -7.88 5.65
C TRP A 20 10.68 -8.71 5.40
N ALA A 21 11.50 -8.88 6.44
CA ALA A 21 12.71 -9.70 6.35
C ALA A 21 12.37 -11.17 6.07
N GLU A 22 11.34 -11.70 6.74
CA GLU A 22 10.85 -13.06 6.51
C GLU A 22 10.36 -13.26 5.07
N THR A 23 9.52 -12.36 4.57
CA THR A 23 9.01 -12.42 3.19
C THR A 23 10.13 -12.29 2.16
N LEU A 24 11.10 -11.40 2.35
CA LEU A 24 12.23 -11.28 1.43
C LEU A 24 13.10 -12.54 1.42
N ALA A 25 13.36 -13.14 2.60
CA ALA A 25 14.11 -14.40 2.68
C ALA A 25 13.37 -15.55 2.00
N TYR A 26 12.05 -15.62 2.14
CA TYR A 26 11.19 -16.54 1.40
C TYR A 26 11.28 -16.33 -0.12
N LEU A 27 11.16 -15.08 -0.59
CA LEU A 27 11.23 -14.76 -2.02
C LEU A 27 12.61 -15.09 -2.61
N GLU A 28 13.69 -14.83 -1.87
CA GLU A 28 15.05 -15.15 -2.31
C GLU A 28 15.27 -16.65 -2.47
N LYS A 29 14.71 -17.45 -1.56
CA LYS A 29 14.85 -18.91 -1.55
C LYS A 29 13.91 -19.61 -2.52
N ASP A 30 12.62 -19.33 -2.44
CA ASP A 30 11.56 -20.13 -3.06
C ASP A 30 11.11 -19.55 -4.42
N TRP A 31 11.43 -18.29 -4.73
CA TRP A 31 11.00 -17.61 -5.96
C TRP A 31 12.13 -17.15 -6.88
N LYS A 32 13.37 -17.60 -6.66
CA LYS A 32 14.54 -17.19 -7.44
C LYS A 32 14.36 -17.28 -8.96
N SER A 33 13.69 -18.33 -9.45
CA SER A 33 13.40 -18.54 -10.88
C SER A 33 11.91 -18.81 -11.17
N GLY A 34 11.03 -18.58 -10.19
CA GLY A 34 9.61 -18.95 -10.29
C GLY A 34 8.72 -17.83 -10.86
N LEU A 35 9.15 -16.58 -10.71
CA LEU A 35 8.39 -15.41 -11.13
C LEU A 35 8.39 -15.27 -12.66
N PRO A 36 7.27 -14.81 -13.26
CA PRO A 36 7.22 -14.52 -14.68
C PRO A 36 8.16 -13.37 -15.04
N ASP A 37 8.75 -13.44 -16.24
CA ASP A 37 9.45 -12.31 -16.83
C ASP A 37 8.41 -11.35 -17.42
N VAL A 38 8.18 -10.24 -16.73
CA VAL A 38 7.19 -9.23 -17.13
C VAL A 38 7.48 -8.69 -18.54
N GLY A 39 8.75 -8.61 -18.96
CA GLY A 39 9.12 -8.14 -20.29
C GLY A 39 8.69 -9.08 -21.43
N ALA A 40 8.22 -10.28 -21.13
CA ALA A 40 7.77 -11.28 -22.10
C ALA A 40 6.25 -11.22 -22.41
N TYR A 41 5.57 -10.16 -21.96
CA TYR A 41 4.13 -9.92 -22.14
C TYR A 41 3.89 -8.59 -22.83
N ASP A 42 2.80 -8.50 -23.58
CA ASP A 42 2.39 -7.24 -24.24
C ASP A 42 1.84 -6.24 -23.22
N GLU A 43 1.21 -6.75 -22.17
CA GLU A 43 0.66 -5.98 -21.06
C GLU A 43 0.56 -6.78 -19.77
N VAL A 44 0.41 -6.07 -18.66
CA VAL A 44 0.11 -6.63 -17.34
C VAL A 44 -1.20 -6.03 -16.83
N ILE A 45 -2.14 -6.86 -16.40
CA ILE A 45 -3.34 -6.43 -15.70
C ILE A 45 -3.21 -6.82 -14.24
N LEU A 46 -3.30 -5.85 -13.33
CA LEU A 46 -3.25 -6.08 -11.89
C LEU A 46 -4.62 -5.84 -11.29
N SER A 47 -5.11 -6.78 -10.48
CA SER A 47 -6.46 -6.70 -9.93
C SER A 47 -6.54 -7.12 -8.48
N GLY A 48 -7.44 -6.45 -7.75
CA GLY A 48 -7.73 -6.66 -6.34
C GLY A 48 -8.96 -5.86 -5.93
N CYS A 49 -9.26 -5.83 -4.62
CA CYS A 49 -10.39 -5.09 -4.07
C CYS A 49 -9.95 -4.30 -2.82
N GLY A 50 -10.45 -3.07 -2.66
CA GLY A 50 -10.07 -2.19 -1.55
C GLY A 50 -8.55 -1.99 -1.48
N SER A 51 -7.94 -2.30 -0.33
CA SER A 51 -6.48 -2.23 -0.15
C SER A 51 -5.69 -2.95 -1.24
N THR A 52 -6.10 -4.14 -1.70
CA THR A 52 -5.33 -4.83 -2.75
C THR A 52 -5.53 -4.24 -4.15
N TYR A 53 -6.60 -3.48 -4.37
CA TYR A 53 -6.72 -2.64 -5.57
C TYR A 53 -5.73 -1.46 -5.52
N TYR A 54 -5.59 -0.79 -4.36
CA TYR A 54 -4.59 0.28 -4.22
C TYR A 54 -3.14 -0.25 -4.30
N LEU A 55 -2.91 -1.49 -3.84
CA LEU A 55 -1.66 -2.18 -4.10
C LEU A 55 -1.45 -2.44 -5.60
N SER A 56 -2.50 -2.77 -6.34
CA SER A 56 -2.46 -2.93 -7.81
C SER A 56 -2.06 -1.62 -8.50
N ILE A 57 -2.61 -0.47 -8.06
CA ILE A 57 -2.25 0.86 -8.59
C ILE A 57 -0.77 1.16 -8.34
N TRP A 58 -0.29 0.95 -7.11
CA TRP A 58 1.12 1.13 -6.77
C TRP A 58 2.02 0.23 -7.63
N ALA A 59 1.68 -1.06 -7.75
CA ALA A 59 2.49 -2.05 -8.45
C ALA A 59 2.51 -1.82 -9.96
N ALA A 60 1.38 -1.43 -10.56
CA ALA A 60 1.29 -1.08 -11.97
C ALA A 60 2.32 0.02 -12.32
N ARG A 61 2.42 1.06 -11.47
CA ARG A 61 3.36 2.14 -11.70
C ARG A 61 4.82 1.70 -11.57
N LEU A 62 5.13 0.85 -10.59
CA LEU A 62 6.49 0.34 -10.38
C LEU A 62 6.91 -0.59 -11.53
N LEU A 63 6.08 -1.58 -11.87
CA LEU A 63 6.35 -2.55 -12.93
C LEU A 63 6.54 -1.87 -14.28
N GLN A 64 5.65 -0.96 -14.67
CA GLN A 64 5.77 -0.26 -15.94
C GLN A 64 7.03 0.62 -15.99
N ARG A 65 7.39 1.30 -14.88
CA ARG A 65 8.62 2.09 -14.81
C ARG A 65 9.87 1.21 -15.02
N LYS A 66 9.83 -0.03 -14.52
CA LYS A 66 10.97 -0.95 -14.53
C LYS A 66 11.12 -1.74 -15.82
N THR A 67 10.01 -2.09 -16.44
CA THR A 67 9.97 -3.06 -17.54
C THR A 67 9.60 -2.41 -18.87
N GLY A 68 8.98 -1.23 -18.86
CA GLY A 68 8.42 -0.57 -20.05
C GLY A 68 7.10 -1.17 -20.52
N VAL A 69 6.66 -2.30 -19.96
CA VAL A 69 5.40 -2.96 -20.31
C VAL A 69 4.23 -2.20 -19.72
N THR A 70 3.18 -2.00 -20.51
CA THR A 70 1.95 -1.34 -20.06
C THR A 70 1.35 -2.14 -18.91
N CYS A 71 1.18 -1.49 -17.75
CA CYS A 71 0.60 -2.12 -16.57
C CYS A 71 -0.68 -1.39 -16.17
N ILE A 72 -1.79 -2.11 -16.10
CA ILE A 72 -3.13 -1.55 -15.93
C ILE A 72 -3.74 -2.07 -14.63
N PRO A 73 -3.97 -1.21 -13.62
CA PRO A 73 -4.66 -1.61 -12.40
C PRO A 73 -6.19 -1.53 -12.61
N VAL A 74 -6.89 -2.64 -12.40
CA VAL A 74 -8.34 -2.74 -12.63
C VAL A 74 -9.03 -3.36 -11.40
N PRO A 75 -10.09 -2.75 -10.84
CA PRO A 75 -10.85 -3.37 -9.75
C PRO A 75 -11.37 -4.76 -10.13
N GLY A 76 -11.39 -5.70 -9.18
CA GLY A 76 -11.82 -7.08 -9.45
C GLY A 76 -13.19 -7.19 -10.12
N SER A 77 -14.15 -6.36 -9.69
CA SER A 77 -15.49 -6.32 -10.26
C SER A 77 -15.51 -5.92 -11.73
N GLU A 78 -14.63 -5.03 -12.17
CA GLU A 78 -14.59 -4.56 -13.57
C GLU A 78 -14.05 -5.64 -14.51
N ILE A 79 -13.11 -6.46 -14.04
CA ILE A 79 -12.66 -7.65 -14.80
C ILE A 79 -13.75 -8.73 -14.82
N TRP A 80 -14.47 -8.92 -13.70
CA TRP A 80 -15.54 -9.91 -13.66
C TRP A 80 -16.72 -9.54 -14.56
N TYR A 81 -17.21 -8.30 -14.50
CA TYR A 81 -18.43 -7.90 -15.21
C TYR A 81 -18.19 -7.47 -16.66
N SER A 82 -17.01 -6.92 -16.96
CA SER A 82 -16.69 -6.30 -18.25
C SER A 82 -15.29 -6.70 -18.72
N GLY A 83 -14.89 -7.96 -18.50
CA GLY A 83 -13.53 -8.40 -18.78
C GLY A 83 -13.13 -8.29 -20.26
N GLU A 84 -14.09 -8.25 -21.19
CA GLU A 84 -13.87 -7.98 -22.61
C GLU A 84 -13.30 -6.59 -22.93
N ASP A 85 -13.52 -5.59 -22.05
CA ASP A 85 -12.97 -4.25 -22.21
C ASP A 85 -11.49 -4.18 -21.84
N TRP A 86 -11.01 -5.17 -21.08
CA TRP A 86 -9.67 -5.19 -20.50
C TRP A 86 -8.78 -6.29 -21.06
N ILE A 87 -9.34 -7.47 -21.36
CA ILE A 87 -8.60 -8.65 -21.80
C ILE A 87 -8.79 -8.83 -23.30
N HIS A 88 -7.79 -8.39 -24.06
CA HIS A 88 -7.84 -8.39 -25.52
C HIS A 88 -7.31 -9.70 -26.13
N PRO A 89 -8.00 -10.28 -27.13
CA PRO A 89 -7.65 -11.59 -27.70
C PRO A 89 -6.37 -11.60 -28.55
N ASP A 90 -5.83 -10.42 -28.89
CA ASP A 90 -4.64 -10.24 -29.71
C ASP A 90 -3.39 -9.88 -28.86
N ARG A 91 -3.51 -9.89 -27.53
CA ARG A 91 -2.43 -9.57 -26.60
C ARG A 91 -2.11 -10.75 -25.71
N LYS A 92 -0.83 -10.96 -25.45
CA LYS A 92 -0.35 -11.86 -24.40
C LYS A 92 -0.27 -11.09 -23.09
N THR A 93 -1.25 -11.31 -22.23
CA THR A 93 -1.42 -10.59 -20.97
C THR A 93 -0.88 -11.39 -19.78
N LEU A 94 -0.17 -10.73 -18.86
CA LEU A 94 0.07 -11.26 -17.51
C LEU A 94 -1.01 -10.72 -16.57
N PHE A 95 -1.86 -11.60 -16.05
CA PHE A 95 -2.85 -11.24 -15.04
C PHE A 95 -2.34 -11.49 -13.63
N ILE A 96 -2.30 -10.46 -12.79
CA ILE A 96 -1.85 -10.54 -11.40
C ILE A 96 -3.05 -10.32 -10.48
N ALA A 97 -3.55 -11.39 -9.87
CA ALA A 97 -4.64 -11.35 -8.90
C ALA A 97 -4.08 -11.19 -7.48
N ILE A 98 -4.46 -10.11 -6.80
CA ILE A 98 -3.93 -9.73 -5.48
C ILE A 98 -5.07 -9.76 -4.46
N SER A 99 -4.98 -10.63 -3.46
CA SER A 99 -5.93 -10.68 -2.35
C SER A 99 -5.22 -11.15 -1.09
N ARG A 100 -5.39 -10.42 0.03
CA ARG A 100 -4.90 -10.87 1.34
C ARG A 100 -5.40 -12.27 1.63
N SER A 101 -6.72 -12.46 1.75
CA SER A 101 -7.33 -13.72 2.20
C SER A 101 -7.39 -14.78 1.11
N GLY A 102 -7.35 -14.36 -0.16
CA GLY A 102 -7.58 -15.25 -1.30
C GLY A 102 -9.01 -15.81 -1.37
N LEU A 103 -9.96 -15.17 -0.65
CA LEU A 103 -11.37 -15.57 -0.56
C LEU A 103 -12.32 -14.56 -1.22
N THR A 104 -11.84 -13.34 -1.53
CA THR A 104 -12.68 -12.27 -2.10
C THR A 104 -13.34 -12.70 -3.40
N THR A 105 -14.67 -12.75 -3.41
CA THR A 105 -15.47 -13.29 -4.52
C THR A 105 -15.15 -12.62 -5.85
N GLU A 106 -15.07 -11.29 -5.89
CA GLU A 106 -14.78 -10.52 -7.11
C GLU A 106 -13.40 -10.86 -7.67
N THR A 107 -12.39 -11.03 -6.80
CA THR A 107 -11.03 -11.40 -7.25
C THR A 107 -10.96 -12.84 -7.77
N LEU A 108 -11.72 -13.76 -7.16
CA LEU A 108 -11.82 -15.14 -7.63
C LEU A 108 -12.51 -15.21 -8.99
N HIS A 109 -13.59 -14.48 -9.19
CA HIS A 109 -14.28 -14.41 -10.48
C HIS A 109 -13.47 -13.71 -11.55
N ALA A 110 -12.73 -12.65 -11.21
CA ALA A 110 -11.81 -11.99 -12.13
C ALA A 110 -10.73 -12.95 -12.64
N LEU A 111 -10.15 -13.76 -11.74
CA LEU A 111 -9.17 -14.79 -12.12
C LEU A 111 -9.81 -15.87 -12.99
N ASP A 112 -10.96 -16.41 -12.60
CA ASP A 112 -11.69 -17.43 -13.38
C ASP A 112 -12.05 -16.92 -14.79
N TYR A 113 -12.50 -15.67 -14.90
CA TYR A 113 -12.77 -15.03 -16.19
C TYR A 113 -11.51 -14.99 -17.06
N PHE A 114 -10.40 -14.48 -16.52
CA PHE A 114 -9.13 -14.40 -17.26
C PHE A 114 -8.63 -15.78 -17.72
N LEU A 115 -8.67 -16.77 -16.84
CA LEU A 115 -8.26 -18.14 -17.15
C LEU A 115 -9.11 -18.76 -18.26
N LYS A 116 -10.42 -18.49 -18.28
CA LYS A 116 -11.32 -18.93 -19.36
C LYS A 116 -11.06 -18.21 -20.69
N ALA A 117 -10.66 -16.94 -20.64
CA ALA A 117 -10.31 -16.18 -21.84
C ALA A 117 -9.04 -16.72 -22.51
N GLY A 118 -8.10 -17.26 -21.73
CA GLY A 118 -6.92 -17.97 -22.23
C GLY A 118 -5.88 -17.08 -22.91
N GLN A 119 -5.85 -15.77 -22.59
CA GLN A 119 -5.03 -14.75 -23.26
C GLN A 119 -3.68 -14.48 -22.56
N GLY A 120 -3.08 -15.49 -21.92
CA GLY A 120 -1.76 -15.39 -21.32
C GLY A 120 -1.61 -16.14 -20.01
N ASP A 121 -0.80 -15.60 -19.10
CA ASP A 121 -0.45 -16.26 -17.84
C ASP A 121 -1.07 -15.54 -16.65
N ALA A 122 -1.32 -16.28 -15.56
CA ALA A 122 -1.86 -15.73 -14.33
C ALA A 122 -0.94 -16.00 -13.12
N LEU A 123 -0.83 -15.00 -12.24
CA LEU A 123 -0.11 -15.06 -10.98
C LEU A 123 -1.02 -14.57 -9.84
N ALA A 124 -1.18 -15.37 -8.80
CA ALA A 124 -1.78 -14.91 -7.54
C ALA A 124 -0.69 -14.38 -6.59
N VAL A 125 -1.02 -13.32 -5.85
CA VAL A 125 -0.25 -12.85 -4.69
C VAL A 125 -1.20 -12.80 -3.50
N THR A 126 -0.90 -13.55 -2.45
CA THR A 126 -1.78 -13.69 -1.27
C THR A 126 -1.00 -14.01 -0.01
N CYS A 127 -1.61 -13.80 1.16
CA CYS A 127 -1.01 -14.17 2.45
C CYS A 127 -1.39 -15.59 2.90
N TYR A 128 -2.43 -16.21 2.32
CA TYR A 128 -2.98 -17.49 2.81
C TYR A 128 -2.85 -18.56 1.73
N GLY A 129 -1.92 -19.50 1.92
CA GLY A 129 -1.58 -20.55 0.95
C GLY A 129 -2.69 -21.57 0.68
N ASP A 130 -3.56 -21.81 1.65
CA ASP A 130 -4.68 -22.75 1.50
C ASP A 130 -5.94 -22.11 0.88
N SER A 131 -5.86 -20.85 0.46
CA SER A 131 -6.99 -20.09 -0.07
C SER A 131 -7.46 -20.59 -1.46
N PRO A 132 -8.73 -20.39 -1.82
CA PRO A 132 -9.23 -20.67 -3.16
C PRO A 132 -8.42 -19.97 -4.26
N LEU A 133 -7.99 -18.72 -4.03
CA LEU A 133 -7.18 -17.98 -4.99
C LEU A 133 -5.84 -18.68 -5.25
N ALA A 134 -5.13 -19.06 -4.19
CA ALA A 134 -3.85 -19.77 -4.28
C ALA A 134 -3.98 -21.12 -5.01
N LYS A 135 -5.09 -21.83 -4.79
CA LYS A 135 -5.36 -23.13 -5.41
C LYS A 135 -5.80 -23.03 -6.88
N SER A 136 -6.44 -21.92 -7.26
CA SER A 136 -6.99 -21.73 -8.61
C SER A 136 -5.98 -21.12 -9.58
N ALA A 137 -5.03 -20.33 -9.09
CA ALA A 137 -4.02 -19.71 -9.93
C ALA A 137 -2.94 -20.72 -10.36
N PRO A 138 -2.46 -20.69 -11.62
CA PRO A 138 -1.35 -21.55 -12.07
C PRO A 138 -0.05 -21.35 -11.29
N LYS A 139 0.19 -20.14 -10.79
CA LYS A 139 1.28 -19.78 -9.88
C LYS A 139 0.73 -18.87 -8.78
N ALA A 140 1.20 -19.06 -7.55
CA ALA A 140 0.79 -18.24 -6.42
C ALA A 140 1.96 -17.95 -5.48
N VAL A 141 2.31 -16.66 -5.30
CA VAL A 141 3.28 -16.21 -4.29
C VAL A 141 2.57 -16.06 -2.95
N ILE A 142 3.02 -16.82 -1.95
CA ILE A 142 2.37 -16.88 -0.63
C ILE A 142 3.22 -16.14 0.40
N THR A 143 2.85 -14.90 0.70
CA THR A 143 3.56 -14.06 1.69
C THR A 143 2.98 -14.28 3.09
N SER A 144 3.19 -15.48 3.65
CA SER A 144 2.57 -15.93 4.91
C SER A 144 2.90 -15.08 6.14
N ALA A 145 4.08 -14.44 6.16
CA ALA A 145 4.46 -13.50 7.21
C ALA A 145 3.49 -12.30 7.32
N GLY A 146 2.75 -12.02 6.24
CA GLY A 146 1.72 -10.98 6.19
C GLY A 146 0.33 -11.41 6.67
N MET A 147 0.10 -12.66 7.05
CA MET A 147 -1.19 -13.09 7.62
C MET A 147 -1.53 -12.25 8.85
N GLU A 148 -2.77 -11.79 9.02
CA GLU A 148 -3.14 -10.86 10.08
C GLU A 148 -4.58 -11.11 10.55
N ASN A 149 -4.88 -10.73 11.79
CA ASN A 149 -6.18 -10.92 12.44
C ASN A 149 -7.06 -9.68 12.36
N SER A 150 -6.48 -8.47 12.26
CA SER A 150 -7.29 -7.26 12.14
C SER A 150 -8.02 -7.20 10.80
N VAL A 151 -9.21 -6.60 10.82
CA VAL A 151 -10.03 -6.45 9.61
C VAL A 151 -9.32 -5.56 8.59
N ALA A 152 -8.82 -4.39 9.04
CA ALA A 152 -8.11 -3.43 8.21
C ALA A 152 -6.69 -3.92 7.87
N GLN A 153 -6.34 -3.93 6.59
CA GLN A 153 -5.03 -4.45 6.17
C GLN A 153 -3.85 -3.62 6.67
N THR A 154 -2.80 -4.27 7.19
CA THR A 154 -1.56 -3.57 7.61
C THR A 154 -0.32 -4.29 7.08
N ARG A 155 0.15 -5.33 7.78
CA ARG A 155 1.30 -6.12 7.36
C ARG A 155 1.00 -6.96 6.13
N SER A 156 -0.25 -7.38 5.90
CA SER A 156 -0.58 -8.08 4.66
C SER A 156 -0.26 -7.25 3.41
N PHE A 157 -0.62 -5.97 3.41
CA PHE A 157 -0.39 -5.05 2.30
C PHE A 157 1.12 -4.92 1.98
N THR A 158 1.95 -4.65 3.01
CA THR A 158 3.39 -4.49 2.80
C THR A 158 4.10 -5.81 2.45
N ASN A 159 3.64 -6.95 2.97
CA ASN A 159 4.21 -8.25 2.61
C ASN A 159 3.91 -8.63 1.16
N MET A 160 2.67 -8.44 0.68
CA MET A 160 2.34 -8.63 -0.73
C MET A 160 3.09 -7.63 -1.63
N MET A 161 3.35 -6.40 -1.15
CA MET A 161 4.17 -5.42 -1.86
C MET A 161 5.60 -5.91 -2.13
N TRP A 162 6.24 -6.64 -1.20
CA TRP A 162 7.57 -7.20 -1.43
C TRP A 162 7.63 -8.22 -2.57
N ALA A 163 6.58 -9.03 -2.74
CA ALA A 163 6.48 -9.94 -3.89
C ALA A 163 6.45 -9.16 -5.22
N LEU A 164 5.72 -8.05 -5.25
CA LEU A 164 5.59 -7.19 -6.43
C LEU A 164 6.86 -6.35 -6.68
N MET A 165 7.57 -5.91 -5.63
CA MET A 165 8.91 -5.31 -5.76
C MET A 165 9.92 -6.31 -6.33
N ARG A 166 9.90 -7.57 -5.87
CA ARG A 166 10.73 -8.65 -6.43
C ARG A 166 10.43 -8.90 -7.90
N LEU A 167 9.15 -8.87 -8.28
CA LEU A 167 8.73 -9.02 -9.68
C LEU A 167 9.26 -7.86 -10.55
N ALA A 168 9.21 -6.63 -10.04
CA ALA A 168 9.64 -5.45 -10.79
C ALA A 168 11.17 -5.24 -10.84
N ASN A 169 11.88 -5.53 -9.76
CA ASN A 169 13.29 -5.20 -9.61
C ASN A 169 14.25 -6.36 -9.95
N GLY A 170 13.74 -7.59 -10.09
CA GLY A 170 14.60 -8.76 -10.22
C GLY A 170 15.20 -9.18 -8.88
N ASP A 171 16.46 -9.60 -8.88
CA ASP A 171 17.08 -10.21 -7.71
C ASP A 171 17.11 -9.31 -6.46
N ILE A 172 16.92 -9.94 -5.30
CA ILE A 172 16.99 -9.27 -4.00
C ILE A 172 18.47 -8.97 -3.71
N PRO A 173 18.84 -7.71 -3.43
CA PRO A 173 20.18 -7.37 -3.01
C PRO A 173 20.61 -8.16 -1.76
N SER A 174 21.85 -8.65 -1.76
CA SER A 174 22.42 -9.36 -0.62
C SER A 174 22.33 -8.52 0.66
N GLY A 175 21.84 -9.12 1.74
CA GLY A 175 21.68 -8.45 3.04
C GLY A 175 20.45 -7.56 3.17
N LEU A 176 19.68 -7.34 2.08
CA LEU A 176 18.46 -6.52 2.12
C LEU A 176 17.45 -6.98 3.19
N PRO A 177 17.17 -8.29 3.39
CA PRO A 177 16.22 -8.72 4.43
C PRO A 177 16.56 -8.19 5.83
N ALA A 178 17.82 -8.29 6.25
CA ALA A 178 18.25 -7.79 7.55
C ALA A 178 18.21 -6.25 7.61
N GLN A 179 18.62 -5.60 6.53
CA GLN A 179 18.66 -4.14 6.45
C GLN A 179 17.27 -3.51 6.55
N VAL A 180 16.25 -4.08 5.87
CA VAL A 180 14.88 -3.53 5.91
C VAL A 180 14.24 -3.68 7.28
N SER A 181 14.51 -4.78 8.00
CA SER A 181 14.03 -4.95 9.38
C SER A 181 14.67 -3.91 10.31
N GLN A 182 15.98 -3.71 10.21
CA GLN A 182 16.70 -2.72 11.01
C GLN A 182 16.18 -1.30 10.74
N VAL A 183 16.09 -0.90 9.47
CA VAL A 183 15.60 0.43 9.07
C VAL A 183 14.16 0.65 9.54
N GLY A 184 13.27 -0.33 9.35
CA GLY A 184 11.88 -0.24 9.79
C GLY A 184 11.75 -0.10 11.31
N LYS A 185 12.54 -0.86 12.09
CA LYS A 185 12.56 -0.74 13.56
C LYS A 185 13.07 0.62 14.02
N GLN A 186 14.13 1.13 13.40
CA GLN A 186 14.66 2.45 13.72
C GLN A 186 13.64 3.55 13.39
N LEU A 187 12.96 3.44 12.26
CA LEU A 187 11.91 4.36 11.85
C LEU A 187 10.77 4.41 12.89
N LEU A 188 10.28 3.24 13.31
CA LEU A 188 9.26 3.13 14.36
C LEU A 188 9.74 3.73 15.68
N ALA A 189 10.96 3.39 16.12
CA ALA A 189 11.54 3.89 17.37
C ALA A 189 11.67 5.43 17.38
N ASN A 190 11.98 6.03 16.24
CA ASN A 190 12.18 7.47 16.12
C ASN A 190 10.87 8.28 16.14
N TYR A 191 9.77 7.73 15.60
CA TYR A 191 8.60 8.53 15.24
C TYR A 191 7.26 7.97 15.75
N GLN A 192 7.25 6.83 16.46
CA GLN A 192 6.03 6.25 17.01
C GLN A 192 5.32 7.21 17.98
N SER A 193 6.06 7.91 18.85
CA SER A 193 5.48 8.90 19.78
C SER A 193 4.82 10.05 19.01
N THR A 194 5.49 10.60 17.99
CA THR A 194 4.94 11.65 17.14
C THR A 194 3.70 11.17 16.37
N SER A 195 3.70 9.93 15.88
CA SER A 195 2.52 9.34 15.21
C SER A 195 1.33 9.27 16.15
N ARG A 196 1.58 8.91 17.42
CA ARG A 196 0.57 8.92 18.49
C ARG A 196 0.05 10.30 18.81
N GLU A 197 0.91 11.30 18.90
CA GLU A 197 0.50 12.69 19.15
C GLU A 197 -0.39 13.23 18.02
N ILE A 198 -0.01 13.00 16.76
CA ILE A 198 -0.82 13.40 15.59
C ILE A 198 -2.14 12.63 15.57
N GLY A 199 -2.09 11.31 15.76
CA GLY A 199 -3.26 10.45 15.77
C GLY A 199 -4.25 10.80 16.88
N ALA A 200 -3.78 11.12 18.08
CA ALA A 200 -4.65 11.44 19.21
C ALA A 200 -5.26 12.86 19.17
N ASN A 201 -4.80 13.74 18.26
CA ASN A 201 -5.20 15.13 18.25
C ASN A 201 -6.57 15.37 17.57
N LEU A 202 -7.65 15.31 18.34
CA LEU A 202 -9.03 15.45 17.83
C LEU A 202 -9.36 16.78 17.14
N GLU A 203 -8.53 17.82 17.26
CA GLU A 203 -8.69 19.07 16.50
C GLU A 203 -8.44 18.90 14.99
N ILE A 204 -7.76 17.81 14.58
CA ILE A 204 -7.63 17.45 13.16
C ILE A 204 -8.91 16.73 12.74
N GLU A 205 -9.67 17.36 11.84
CA GLU A 205 -10.95 16.86 11.34
C GLU A 205 -10.83 16.23 9.95
N ARG A 206 -9.85 16.68 9.14
CA ARG A 206 -9.69 16.28 7.73
C ARG A 206 -8.26 15.86 7.45
N PHE A 207 -8.11 14.73 6.76
CA PHE A 207 -6.82 14.15 6.40
C PHE A 207 -6.66 14.11 4.88
N PHE A 208 -5.60 14.71 4.36
CA PHE A 208 -5.28 14.66 2.94
C PHE A 208 -3.93 13.98 2.75
N PHE A 209 -3.88 13.00 1.86
CA PHE A 209 -2.67 12.22 1.56
C PHE A 209 -2.23 12.52 0.13
N LEU A 210 -1.06 13.11 -0.04
CA LEU A 210 -0.53 13.49 -1.34
C LEU A 210 0.60 12.53 -1.75
N GLY A 211 0.58 12.06 -2.98
CA GLY A 211 1.63 11.20 -3.52
C GLY A 211 1.58 11.14 -5.03
N ASP A 212 2.75 11.11 -5.67
CA ASP A 212 2.89 11.01 -7.13
C ASP A 212 3.50 9.67 -7.55
N GLY A 213 3.26 9.27 -8.80
CA GLY A 213 3.77 8.02 -9.36
C GLY A 213 3.37 6.81 -8.51
N PRO A 214 4.30 5.91 -8.14
CA PRO A 214 3.98 4.80 -7.24
C PRO A 214 3.42 5.26 -5.87
N LEU A 215 3.87 6.40 -5.35
CA LEU A 215 3.44 6.89 -4.03
C LEU A 215 1.96 7.26 -4.00
N TYR A 216 1.32 7.52 -5.14
CA TYR A 216 -0.13 7.73 -5.20
C TYR A 216 -0.93 6.51 -4.73
N GLY A 217 -0.50 5.30 -5.10
CA GLY A 217 -1.13 4.06 -4.60
C GLY A 217 -0.98 3.89 -3.09
N LEU A 218 0.13 4.38 -2.51
CA LEU A 218 0.33 4.40 -1.06
C LEU A 218 -0.57 5.45 -0.39
N ALA A 219 -0.71 6.63 -1.00
CA ALA A 219 -1.61 7.69 -0.52
C ALA A 219 -3.07 7.20 -0.46
N LEU A 220 -3.53 6.48 -1.48
CA LEU A 220 -4.85 5.83 -1.50
C LEU A 220 -5.00 4.79 -0.38
N GLU A 221 -3.98 3.96 -0.14
CA GLU A 221 -4.01 2.97 0.93
C GLU A 221 -4.13 3.63 2.32
N VAL A 222 -3.29 4.62 2.63
CA VAL A 222 -3.35 5.27 3.95
C VAL A 222 -4.61 6.12 4.14
N MET A 223 -5.14 6.70 3.06
CA MET A 223 -6.48 7.30 3.04
C MET A 223 -7.52 6.28 3.46
N LEU A 224 -7.49 5.07 2.88
CA LEU A 224 -8.41 4.00 3.24
C LEU A 224 -8.24 3.56 4.69
N LYS A 225 -7.01 3.38 5.20
CA LYS A 225 -6.79 3.02 6.62
C LYS A 225 -7.39 4.04 7.57
N MET A 226 -7.23 5.33 7.25
CA MET A 226 -7.80 6.42 8.04
C MET A 226 -9.34 6.34 8.08
N LYS A 227 -9.99 6.04 6.95
CA LYS A 227 -11.44 5.80 6.86
C LYS A 227 -11.85 4.56 7.63
N GLU A 228 -11.26 3.41 7.32
CA GLU A 228 -11.65 2.11 7.87
C GLU A 228 -11.49 2.11 9.39
N MET A 229 -10.29 2.43 9.90
CA MET A 229 -10.01 2.30 11.33
C MET A 229 -10.72 3.36 12.16
N SER A 230 -10.88 4.58 11.64
CA SER A 230 -11.22 5.74 12.48
C SER A 230 -12.45 6.54 12.05
N LEU A 231 -13.11 6.18 10.95
CA LEU A 231 -14.26 6.91 10.41
C LEU A 231 -13.97 8.40 10.20
N SER A 232 -12.72 8.76 9.91
CA SER A 232 -12.31 10.15 9.70
C SER A 232 -12.40 10.51 8.23
N TYR A 233 -12.72 11.78 7.95
CA TYR A 233 -12.70 12.28 6.58
C TYR A 233 -11.26 12.21 6.06
N SER A 234 -11.07 11.46 4.98
CA SER A 234 -9.77 11.37 4.33
C SER A 234 -9.88 11.35 2.82
N GLU A 235 -8.93 11.96 2.13
CA GLU A 235 -8.83 11.93 0.67
C GLU A 235 -7.38 11.80 0.23
N ALA A 236 -7.17 11.26 -0.97
CA ALA A 236 -5.85 11.11 -1.56
C ALA A 236 -5.79 11.74 -2.94
N TYR A 237 -4.71 12.47 -3.21
CA TYR A 237 -4.51 13.21 -4.46
C TYR A 237 -3.06 13.14 -4.93
N HIS A 238 -2.86 13.39 -6.22
CA HIS A 238 -1.55 13.80 -6.73
C HIS A 238 -1.23 15.21 -6.23
N PHE A 239 0.05 15.55 -6.07
CA PHE A 239 0.44 16.84 -5.48
C PHE A 239 -0.10 18.04 -6.28
N LEU A 240 0.15 18.06 -7.59
CA LEU A 240 -0.28 19.19 -8.42
C LEU A 240 -1.79 19.21 -8.63
N GLU A 241 -2.42 18.05 -8.80
CA GLU A 241 -3.89 17.93 -8.94
C GLU A 241 -4.63 18.44 -7.69
N PHE A 242 -4.02 18.37 -6.50
CA PHE A 242 -4.62 18.94 -5.30
C PHE A 242 -4.91 20.44 -5.43
N ARG A 243 -4.14 21.18 -6.25
CA ARG A 243 -4.35 22.61 -6.51
C ARG A 243 -5.55 22.90 -7.41
N HIS A 244 -6.02 21.90 -8.15
CA HIS A 244 -7.05 22.06 -9.19
C HIS A 244 -8.47 21.84 -8.65
N GLY A 245 -8.76 22.39 -7.45
CA GLY A 245 -10.07 22.30 -6.80
C GLY A 245 -10.01 21.74 -5.37
N PRO A 246 -9.39 20.57 -5.13
CA PRO A 246 -9.38 19.94 -3.81
C PRO A 246 -8.83 20.82 -2.68
N MET A 247 -7.81 21.65 -2.93
CA MET A 247 -7.26 22.57 -1.93
C MET A 247 -8.28 23.57 -1.35
N SER A 248 -9.44 23.75 -1.98
CA SER A 248 -10.50 24.66 -1.49
C SER A 248 -11.11 24.26 -0.15
N VAL A 249 -11.00 22.99 0.26
CA VAL A 249 -11.53 22.51 1.56
C VAL A 249 -10.52 22.60 2.71
N ILE A 250 -9.29 23.06 2.44
CA ILE A 250 -8.25 23.21 3.44
C ILE A 250 -8.60 24.31 4.45
N ASN A 251 -8.34 24.01 5.72
CA ASN A 251 -8.41 24.95 6.84
C ASN A 251 -7.44 24.55 7.97
N ASP A 252 -7.51 25.26 9.09
CA ASP A 252 -6.76 25.05 10.34
C ASP A 252 -7.03 23.72 11.06
N HIS A 253 -8.09 23.01 10.69
CA HIS A 253 -8.42 21.66 11.16
C HIS A 253 -7.98 20.54 10.19
N SER A 254 -7.18 20.88 9.18
CA SER A 254 -6.69 19.93 8.18
C SER A 254 -5.26 19.45 8.48
N LEU A 255 -4.99 18.16 8.26
CA LEU A 255 -3.65 17.60 8.15
C LEU A 255 -3.38 17.18 6.71
N VAL A 256 -2.33 17.72 6.10
CA VAL A 256 -1.84 17.31 4.78
C VAL A 256 -0.55 16.51 4.95
N VAL A 257 -0.59 15.24 4.54
CA VAL A 257 0.54 14.31 4.57
C VAL A 257 1.08 14.15 3.16
N GLY A 258 2.29 14.65 2.90
CA GLY A 258 2.99 14.48 1.63
C GLY A 258 3.94 13.29 1.64
N LEU A 259 3.65 12.27 0.82
CA LEU A 259 4.55 11.17 0.52
C LEU A 259 5.55 11.64 -0.54
N ALA A 260 6.71 12.11 -0.10
CA ALA A 260 7.65 12.84 -0.92
C ALA A 260 8.60 11.91 -1.67
N ASN A 261 8.71 12.11 -2.98
CA ASN A 261 9.74 11.53 -3.80
C ASN A 261 10.96 12.48 -3.85
N PRO A 262 12.18 12.06 -3.43
CA PRO A 262 13.36 12.90 -3.50
C PRO A 262 13.65 13.50 -4.89
N GLN A 263 13.28 12.80 -5.97
CA GLN A 263 13.47 13.30 -7.33
C GLN A 263 12.44 14.35 -7.75
N GLN A 264 11.28 14.44 -7.08
CA GLN A 264 10.18 15.35 -7.40
C GLN A 264 9.94 16.42 -6.33
N ALA A 265 10.71 16.39 -5.24
CA ALA A 265 10.58 17.30 -4.10
C ALA A 265 10.54 18.79 -4.47
N ALA A 266 11.25 19.19 -5.54
CA ALA A 266 11.24 20.57 -6.04
C ALA A 266 9.85 21.05 -6.49
N TYR A 267 8.95 20.12 -6.87
CA TYR A 267 7.57 20.41 -7.26
C TYR A 267 6.56 20.04 -6.17
N GLU A 268 6.82 18.97 -5.41
CA GLU A 268 5.94 18.49 -4.34
C GLU A 268 5.95 19.42 -3.11
N MET A 269 7.15 19.86 -2.66
CA MET A 269 7.28 20.65 -1.43
C MET A 269 6.64 22.04 -1.52
N PRO A 270 6.69 22.76 -2.66
CA PRO A 270 5.91 23.99 -2.83
C PRO A 270 4.39 23.82 -2.65
N VAL A 271 3.83 22.67 -3.04
CA VAL A 271 2.40 22.40 -2.80
C VAL A 271 2.15 22.22 -1.30
N LEU A 272 2.99 21.44 -0.61
CA LEU A 272 2.85 21.22 0.82
C LEU A 272 2.99 22.55 1.60
N GLN A 273 3.93 23.40 1.20
CA GLN A 273 4.11 24.75 1.75
C GLN A 273 2.85 25.62 1.54
N GLN A 274 2.25 25.57 0.35
CA GLN A 274 1.00 26.29 0.09
C GLN A 274 -0.13 25.82 1.02
N MET A 275 -0.23 24.51 1.29
CA MET A 275 -1.26 24.00 2.21
C MET A 275 -1.04 24.49 3.64
N ARG A 276 0.22 24.60 4.05
CA ARG A 276 0.61 25.20 5.33
C ARG A 276 0.21 26.67 5.42
N GLU A 277 0.44 27.44 4.36
CA GLU A 277 0.05 28.86 4.27
C GLU A 277 -1.48 29.06 4.32
N LEU A 278 -2.26 28.07 3.89
CA LEU A 278 -3.71 28.03 4.02
C LEU A 278 -4.20 27.56 5.39
N GLY A 279 -3.29 27.30 6.33
CA GLY A 279 -3.58 26.95 7.73
C GLY A 279 -3.49 25.46 8.06
N ALA A 280 -3.29 24.58 7.08
CA ALA A 280 -3.17 23.16 7.36
C ALA A 280 -1.89 22.86 8.17
N ARG A 281 -1.98 21.84 9.02
CA ARG A 281 -0.78 21.18 9.54
C ARG A 281 -0.19 20.31 8.45
N THR A 282 1.13 20.23 8.38
CA THR A 282 1.81 19.47 7.32
C THR A 282 2.78 18.42 7.85
N LEU A 283 2.69 17.21 7.28
CA LEU A 283 3.61 16.10 7.53
C LEU A 283 4.25 15.69 6.22
N ALA A 284 5.58 15.72 6.14
CA ALA A 284 6.31 15.10 5.03
C ALA A 284 6.83 13.72 5.43
N VAL A 285 6.78 12.76 4.52
CA VAL A 285 7.36 11.42 4.69
C VAL A 285 8.19 11.12 3.45
N GLY A 286 9.49 10.84 3.61
CA GLY A 286 10.35 10.56 2.45
C GLY A 286 11.85 10.61 2.75
N GLY A 287 12.65 10.28 1.74
CA GLY A 287 14.11 10.25 1.82
C GLY A 287 14.79 11.59 1.48
N LEU A 288 14.23 12.72 1.93
CA LEU A 288 14.81 14.05 1.70
C LEU A 288 16.03 14.28 2.60
N THR A 289 17.05 14.97 2.07
CA THR A 289 18.32 15.21 2.79
C THR A 289 18.14 16.11 3.99
N GLU A 290 17.28 17.11 3.87
CA GLU A 290 16.96 18.09 4.89
C GLU A 290 15.46 18.07 5.19
N THR A 291 15.10 18.49 6.40
CA THR A 291 13.70 18.72 6.77
C THR A 291 13.14 19.84 5.90
N PRO A 292 12.08 19.60 5.12
CA PRO A 292 11.49 20.65 4.30
C PRO A 292 10.90 21.74 5.16
N ALA A 293 11.16 23.02 4.83
CA ALA A 293 10.50 24.15 5.48
C ALA A 293 8.96 24.09 5.36
N ALA A 294 8.47 23.38 4.35
CA ALA A 294 7.06 23.10 4.09
C ALA A 294 6.37 22.22 5.14
N ALA A 295 7.12 21.51 5.98
CA ALA A 295 6.61 20.47 6.85
C ALA A 295 6.72 20.86 8.35
N ASP A 296 5.61 20.85 9.08
CA ASP A 296 5.63 20.98 10.54
C ASP A 296 6.23 19.73 11.21
N THR A 297 6.08 18.57 10.57
CA THR A 297 6.69 17.29 10.98
C THR A 297 7.31 16.58 9.78
N PHE A 298 8.45 15.92 9.98
CA PHE A 298 9.12 15.16 8.92
C PHE A 298 9.55 13.77 9.40
N TYR A 299 9.02 12.74 8.74
CA TYR A 299 9.50 11.37 8.87
C TYR A 299 10.56 11.11 7.81
N ARG A 300 11.82 11.23 8.20
CA ARG A 300 12.95 10.99 7.31
C ARG A 300 13.16 9.48 7.16
N LEU A 301 13.01 8.99 5.94
CA LEU A 301 13.32 7.62 5.60
C LEU A 301 14.83 7.44 5.44
N ASP A 302 15.35 6.30 5.87
CA ASP A 302 16.77 5.97 5.77
C ASP A 302 17.16 5.77 4.29
N GLY A 303 18.12 6.57 3.83
CA GLY A 303 18.62 6.53 2.44
C GLY A 303 19.55 5.35 2.13
N SER A 304 19.85 4.48 3.10
CA SER A 304 20.69 3.29 2.89
C SER A 304 19.97 2.18 2.11
N LEU A 305 18.64 2.18 2.09
CA LEU A 305 17.87 1.28 1.24
C LEU A 305 17.85 1.80 -0.21
N PRO A 306 18.01 0.94 -1.22
CA PRO A 306 17.75 1.34 -2.60
C PRO A 306 16.31 1.86 -2.71
N TYR A 307 16.12 2.97 -3.45
CA TYR A 307 14.82 3.65 -3.53
C TYR A 307 13.67 2.72 -3.92
N ASP A 308 13.88 1.88 -4.94
CA ASP A 308 12.82 0.97 -5.43
C ASP A 308 12.51 -0.19 -4.47
N TRP A 309 13.24 -0.31 -3.37
CA TRP A 309 13.05 -1.27 -2.28
C TRP A 309 12.66 -0.58 -0.96
N SER A 310 12.44 0.74 -0.93
CA SER A 310 12.10 1.47 0.31
C SER A 310 10.61 1.78 0.47
N PHE A 311 9.77 1.47 -0.51
CA PHE A 311 8.34 1.85 -0.53
C PHE A 311 7.55 1.37 0.69
N ALA A 312 7.81 0.17 1.20
CA ALA A 312 7.13 -0.36 2.39
C ALA A 312 7.37 0.51 3.65
N THR A 313 8.48 1.25 3.71
CA THR A 313 8.85 2.07 4.87
C THR A 313 7.99 3.33 5.04
N TYR A 314 7.23 3.75 4.02
CA TYR A 314 6.34 4.91 4.11
C TYR A 314 5.12 4.66 5.02
N LEU A 315 4.70 3.41 5.18
CA LEU A 315 3.37 3.08 5.70
C LEU A 315 3.26 2.95 7.22
N PRO A 316 4.19 2.31 7.97
CA PRO A 316 3.93 1.93 9.36
C PRO A 316 3.56 3.11 10.27
N LEU A 317 4.26 4.24 10.14
CA LEU A 317 3.99 5.44 10.96
C LEU A 317 2.64 6.08 10.61
N ILE A 318 2.25 6.08 9.34
CA ILE A 318 0.96 6.64 8.91
C ILE A 318 -0.20 5.72 9.32
N GLN A 319 0.01 4.40 9.26
CA GLN A 319 -0.92 3.43 9.82
C GLN A 319 -1.08 3.61 11.34
N LEU A 320 0.02 3.92 12.06
CA LEU A 320 -0.06 4.28 13.48
C LEU A 320 -0.88 5.55 13.72
N ILE A 321 -0.80 6.57 12.86
CA ILE A 321 -1.67 7.76 12.98
C ILE A 321 -3.15 7.36 12.89
N ALA A 322 -3.54 6.51 11.93
CA ALA A 322 -4.93 6.02 11.80
C ALA A 322 -5.37 5.17 13.00
N PHE A 323 -4.48 4.31 13.49
CA PHE A 323 -4.69 3.49 14.69
C PHE A 323 -4.94 4.36 15.93
N GLU A 324 -4.06 5.33 16.20
CA GLU A 324 -4.16 6.21 17.37
C GLU A 324 -5.36 7.15 17.27
N ARG A 325 -5.75 7.55 16.04
CA ARG A 325 -7.01 8.28 15.77
C ARG A 325 -8.23 7.45 16.12
N SER A 326 -8.25 6.17 15.75
CA SER A 326 -9.33 5.24 16.11
C SER A 326 -9.51 5.16 17.62
N LEU A 327 -8.42 4.94 18.36
CA LEU A 327 -8.45 4.88 19.82
C LEU A 327 -8.91 6.18 20.46
N ALA A 328 -8.43 7.33 19.97
CA ALA A 328 -8.83 8.65 20.49
C ALA A 328 -10.32 8.95 20.27
N LYS A 329 -10.93 8.38 19.22
CA LYS A 329 -12.38 8.46 18.94
C LYS A 329 -13.18 7.38 19.68
N GLY A 330 -12.54 6.52 20.48
CA GLY A 330 -13.20 5.43 21.22
C GLY A 330 -13.63 4.26 20.32
N LEU A 331 -13.07 4.14 19.12
CA LEU A 331 -13.39 3.09 18.15
C LEU A 331 -12.51 1.84 18.36
N ASN A 332 -12.84 0.76 17.65
CA ASN A 332 -12.05 -0.48 17.66
C ASN A 332 -11.35 -0.70 16.30
N PRO A 333 -10.02 -0.46 16.19
CA PRO A 333 -9.32 -0.63 14.93
C PRO A 333 -9.14 -2.11 14.53
N ASP A 334 -9.22 -3.06 15.47
CA ASP A 334 -9.18 -4.50 15.13
C ASP A 334 -10.43 -4.94 14.36
N LYS A 335 -11.57 -4.31 14.68
CA LYS A 335 -12.91 -4.63 14.17
C LYS A 335 -13.68 -3.33 13.87
N PRO A 336 -13.32 -2.62 12.78
CA PRO A 336 -13.96 -1.37 12.46
C PRO A 336 -15.42 -1.55 12.06
N GLU A 337 -16.22 -0.50 12.23
CA GLU A 337 -17.66 -0.54 12.03
C GLU A 337 -18.04 -0.87 10.59
N ASN A 338 -19.06 -1.72 10.42
CA ASN A 338 -19.62 -2.13 9.12
C ASN A 338 -18.65 -2.85 8.17
N LEU A 339 -17.48 -3.31 8.66
CA LEU A 339 -16.49 -4.02 7.84
C LEU A 339 -16.31 -5.47 8.30
N THR A 340 -16.14 -6.35 7.32
CA THR A 340 -15.68 -7.73 7.50
C THR A 340 -14.28 -7.87 6.91
N ALA A 341 -13.49 -8.81 7.43
CA ALA A 341 -12.14 -9.07 6.90
C ALA A 341 -12.17 -9.60 5.45
N VAL A 342 -13.27 -10.20 5.03
CA VAL A 342 -13.46 -10.73 3.68
C VAL A 342 -14.85 -10.35 3.21
N VAL A 343 -14.95 -9.95 1.94
CA VAL A 343 -16.22 -9.83 1.23
C VAL A 343 -16.42 -11.14 0.46
N GLU A 344 -17.42 -11.90 0.86
CA GLU A 344 -17.91 -13.10 0.18
C GLU A 344 -19.35 -12.79 -0.24
N LEU A 345 -19.63 -12.86 -1.54
CA LEU A 345 -20.97 -12.64 -2.11
C LEU A 345 -21.74 -13.95 -2.27
#